data_AF-A0A1C5QEC8-F1
#
_entry.id   AF-A0A1C5QEC8-F1
#
_cell.length_a   1.000
_cell.length_b   1.000
_cell.length_c   1.000
_cell.angle_alpha   90.00
_cell.angle_beta   90.00
_cell.angle_gamma   90.00
#
_symmetry.space_group_name_H-M   'P 1'
#
loop_
_entity.id
_entity.type
_entity.pdbx_description
1 polymer ?
#
loop_
_entity_poly.entity_id
_entity_poly.type
_entity_poly.pdbx_seq_one_letter_code
_entity_poly.pdbx_strand_id
1 'polypeptide(L)'
;MPRLSEEQMAQLEKNPFVIKVTSEKIFYSEEFKRHFVAEYDSGKKPTEIFREAGFDPRMLGAKRIERASARWKKTFENMEFSRKRRVAPRSR
;
A
#
# COMPACT_ATOMS: atom_id res chain seq x y z
N MET A 1 11.03 -11.58 7.77
CA MET A 1 11.37 -10.28 7.13
C MET A 1 12.32 -9.55 8.07
N PRO A 2 13.34 -8.86 7.56
CA PRO A 2 14.25 -8.10 8.42
C PRO A 2 13.47 -7.01 9.15
N ARG A 3 13.81 -6.79 10.43
CA ARG A 3 13.26 -5.69 11.23
C ARG A 3 13.77 -4.37 10.65
N LEU A 4 12.94 -3.33 10.71
CA LEU A 4 13.37 -1.98 10.36
C LEU A 4 14.25 -1.42 11.49
N SER A 5 15.39 -0.83 11.15
CA SER A 5 16.22 -0.11 12.12
C SER A 5 15.59 1.24 12.47
N GLU A 6 16.03 1.86 13.57
CA GLU A 6 15.54 3.17 14.01
C GLU A 6 15.76 4.25 12.95
N GLU A 7 16.92 4.24 12.29
CA GLU A 7 17.19 5.14 11.17
C GLU A 7 16.20 4.92 10.03
N GLN A 8 15.86 3.66 9.74
CA GLN A 8 14.90 3.37 8.68
C GLN A 8 13.50 3.84 9.04
N MET A 9 13.11 3.66 10.29
CA MET A 9 11.84 4.15 10.83
C MET A 9 11.75 5.68 10.74
N ALA A 10 12.78 6.39 11.20
CA ALA A 10 12.80 7.86 11.17
C ALA A 10 12.72 8.44 9.76
N GLN A 11 13.31 7.77 8.76
CA GLN A 11 13.19 8.19 7.36
C GLN A 11 11.77 7.96 6.81
N LEU A 12 11.15 6.84 7.16
CA LEU A 12 9.77 6.53 6.75
C LEU A 12 8.77 7.49 7.40
N GLU A 13 8.97 7.88 8.67
CA GLU A 13 8.10 8.82 9.38
C GLU A 13 8.13 10.24 8.83
N LYS A 14 9.18 10.63 8.11
CA LYS A 14 9.24 11.92 7.41
C LYS A 14 8.26 12.00 6.23
N ASN A 15 7.78 10.86 5.74
CA ASN A 15 6.92 10.81 4.58
C ASN A 15 5.46 11.05 4.98
N PRO A 16 4.74 12.00 4.34
CA PRO A 16 3.34 12.30 4.68
C PRO A 16 2.38 11.11 4.45
N PHE A 17 2.80 10.11 3.66
CA PHE A 17 2.02 8.91 3.40
C PHE A 17 2.15 7.83 4.50
N VAL A 18 2.99 8.06 5.51
CA VAL A 18 3.18 7.17 6.67
C VAL A 18 2.46 7.75 7.89
N ILE A 19 1.53 6.98 8.45
CA ILE A 19 0.85 7.32 9.71
C ILE A 19 1.76 6.97 10.89
N LYS A 20 2.35 5.77 10.85
CA LYS A 20 3.19 5.24 11.92
C LYS A 20 4.08 4.14 11.38
N VAL A 21 5.28 4.01 11.94
CA VAL A 21 6.15 2.87 11.68
C VAL A 21 6.46 2.14 12.98
N THR A 22 6.62 0.82 12.88
CA THR A 22 7.21 -0.01 13.92
C THR A 22 8.29 -0.88 13.30
N SER A 23 9.14 -1.47 14.14
CA SER A 23 10.21 -2.36 13.69
C SER A 23 9.73 -3.53 12.83
N GLU A 24 8.44 -3.89 12.92
CA GLU A 24 7.83 -4.98 12.17
C GLU A 24 6.85 -4.50 11.08
N LYS A 25 6.07 -3.44 11.32
CA LYS A 25 4.94 -3.03 10.47
C LYS A 25 4.99 -1.54 10.12
N ILE A 26 4.57 -1.22 8.89
CA ILE A 26 4.41 0.17 8.44
C ILE A 26 2.90 0.42 8.26
N PHE A 27 2.41 1.47 8.90
CA PHE A 27 1.05 1.96 8.79
C PHE A 27 1.02 3.09 7.78
N TYR A 28 0.49 2.78 6.60
CA TYR A 28 0.31 3.75 5.52
C TYR A 28 -1.05 4.43 5.61
N SER A 29 -1.10 5.68 5.16
CA SER A 29 -2.35 6.43 5.04
C SER A 29 -3.33 5.75 4.08
N GLU A 30 -4.62 5.98 4.28
CA GLU A 30 -5.63 5.49 3.34
C GLU A 30 -5.49 6.13 1.97
N GLU A 31 -5.12 7.42 1.92
CA GLU A 31 -4.86 8.14 0.66
C GLU A 31 -3.76 7.46 -0.14
N PHE A 32 -2.65 7.11 0.49
CA PHE A 32 -1.57 6.40 -0.18
C PHE A 32 -2.01 5.04 -0.71
N LYS A 33 -2.79 4.28 0.07
CA LYS A 33 -3.30 2.97 -0.40
C LYS A 33 -4.21 3.11 -1.61
N ARG A 34 -5.07 4.14 -1.64
CA ARG A 34 -5.96 4.42 -2.78
C ARG A 34 -5.16 4.83 -4.01
N HIS A 35 -4.22 5.76 -3.84
CA HIS A 35 -3.32 6.20 -4.91
C HIS A 35 -2.50 5.02 -5.46
N PHE A 36 -1.95 4.19 -4.57
CA PHE A 36 -1.19 2.99 -4.93
C PHE A 36 -2.02 2.04 -5.79
N VAL A 37 -3.26 1.73 -5.39
CA VAL A 37 -4.11 0.80 -6.14
C VAL A 37 -4.47 1.37 -7.51
N ALA A 38 -4.76 2.67 -7.61
CA ALA A 38 -5.05 3.31 -8.89
C ALA A 38 -3.86 3.25 -9.87
N GLU A 39 -2.67 3.60 -9.41
CA GLU A 39 -1.44 3.55 -10.22
C GLU A 39 -1.06 2.11 -10.60
N TYR A 40 -1.25 1.18 -9.66
CA TYR A 40 -1.00 -0.24 -9.89
C TYR A 40 -1.98 -0.84 -10.93
N ASP A 41 -3.25 -0.43 -10.89
CA ASP A 41 -4.26 -0.82 -11.89
C ASP A 41 -3.95 -0.23 -13.28
N SER A 42 -3.37 0.97 -13.31
CA SER A 42 -2.83 1.58 -14.55
C SER A 42 -1.60 0.84 -15.11
N GLY A 43 -1.11 -0.20 -14.44
CA GLY A 43 0.01 -1.03 -14.90
C GLY A 43 1.38 -0.61 -14.39
N LYS A 44 1.47 0.37 -13.48
CA LYS A 44 2.75 0.74 -12.86
C LYS A 44 3.26 -0.33 -11.91
N LYS A 45 4.59 -0.45 -11.82
CA LYS A 45 5.22 -1.40 -10.90
C LYS A 45 5.15 -0.88 -9.46
N PRO A 46 4.93 -1.75 -8.46
CA PRO A 46 4.90 -1.35 -7.05
C PRO A 46 6.14 -0.55 -6.62
N THR A 47 7.32 -1.00 -7.03
CA THR A 47 8.60 -0.33 -6.71
C THR A 47 8.67 1.10 -7.26
N GLU A 48 8.03 1.37 -8.39
CA GLU A 48 8.02 2.69 -9.02
C GLU A 48 7.09 3.63 -8.28
N ILE A 49 5.88 3.17 -7.94
CA ILE A 49 4.90 3.95 -7.15
C ILE A 49 5.47 4.34 -5.79
N PHE A 50 6.14 3.40 -5.12
CA PHE A 50 6.82 3.69 -3.85
C PHE A 50 7.93 4.73 -4.05
N ARG A 51 8.73 4.62 -5.12
CA ARG A 51 9.78 5.59 -5.43
C ARG A 51 9.23 6.98 -5.73
N GLU A 52 8.14 7.09 -6.51
CA GLU A 52 7.45 8.35 -6.82
C GLU A 52 6.86 8.98 -5.55
N ALA A 53 6.35 8.16 -4.64
CA ALA A 53 5.86 8.62 -3.34
C ALA A 53 6.96 8.96 -2.34
N GLY A 54 8.24 8.95 -2.73
CA GLY A 54 9.37 9.34 -1.88
C GLY A 54 9.85 8.23 -0.94
N PHE A 55 9.52 6.97 -1.20
CA PHE A 55 10.07 5.83 -0.49
C PHE A 55 11.28 5.25 -1.23
N ASP A 56 12.28 4.77 -0.49
CA ASP A 56 13.38 4.02 -1.09
C ASP A 56 13.03 2.51 -1.18
N PRO A 57 12.86 1.94 -2.40
CA PRO A 57 12.51 0.53 -2.55
C PRO A 57 13.63 -0.44 -2.14
N ARG A 58 14.89 0.01 -2.20
CA ARG A 58 16.04 -0.78 -1.77
C ARG A 58 16.05 -0.90 -0.25
N MET A 59 15.73 0.19 0.43
CA MET A 59 15.63 0.27 1.88
C MET A 59 14.48 -0.57 2.44
N LEU A 60 13.29 -0.48 1.83
CA LEU A 60 12.11 -1.29 2.22
C LEU A 60 12.29 -2.78 1.92
N GLY A 61 12.98 -3.08 0.81
CA GLY A 61 13.16 -4.41 0.28
C GLY A 61 11.96 -4.87 -0.56
N ALA A 62 12.26 -5.47 -1.72
CA ALA A 62 11.26 -5.89 -2.70
C ALA A 62 10.17 -6.82 -2.09
N LYS A 63 10.56 -7.77 -1.23
CA LYS A 63 9.60 -8.67 -0.56
C LYS A 63 8.57 -7.93 0.30
N ARG A 64 8.96 -6.85 0.98
CA ARG A 64 8.05 -6.08 1.85
C ARG A 64 7.04 -5.32 1.01
N ILE A 65 7.50 -4.70 -0.07
CA ILE A 65 6.66 -4.01 -1.05
C ILE A 65 5.68 -4.98 -1.69
N GLU A 66 6.15 -6.13 -2.19
CA GLU A 66 5.31 -7.14 -2.82
C GLU A 66 4.20 -7.64 -1.89
N ARG A 67 4.54 -8.02 -0.65
CA ARG A 67 3.54 -8.48 0.33
C ARG A 67 2.55 -7.38 0.71
N ALA A 68 3.00 -6.13 0.85
CA ALA A 68 2.10 -5.01 1.13
C ALA A 68 1.12 -4.78 -0.04
N SER A 69 1.66 -4.80 -1.27
CA SER A 69 0.91 -4.64 -2.51
C SER A 69 -0.15 -5.72 -2.67
N ALA A 70 0.23 -7.00 -2.48
CA ALA A 70 -0.69 -8.13 -2.56
C ALA A 70 -1.82 -8.02 -1.52
N ARG A 71 -1.50 -7.55 -0.30
CA ARG A 71 -2.51 -7.34 0.75
C ARG A 71 -3.49 -6.24 0.35
N TRP A 72 -3.02 -5.11 -0.16
CA TRP A 72 -3.89 -4.01 -0.59
C TRP A 72 -4.73 -4.39 -1.80
N LYS A 73 -4.14 -5.07 -2.79
CA LYS A 73 -4.90 -5.60 -3.93
C LYS A 73 -6.07 -6.46 -3.45
N LYS A 74 -5.82 -7.41 -2.55
CA LYS A 74 -6.88 -8.26 -1.99
C LYS A 74 -7.93 -7.47 -1.19
N THR A 75 -7.51 -6.48 -0.40
CA THR A 75 -8.44 -5.63 0.37
C THR A 75 -9.33 -4.79 -0.55
N PHE A 76 -8.76 -4.17 -1.58
CA PHE A 76 -9.50 -3.31 -2.50
C PHE A 76 -10.32 -4.10 -3.53
N GLU A 77 -9.84 -5.25 -4.00
CA GLU A 77 -10.61 -6.19 -4.83
C GLU A 77 -11.87 -6.68 -4.08
N ASN A 78 -11.73 -7.05 -2.81
CA ASN A 78 -12.88 -7.43 -1.99
C ASN A 78 -13.81 -6.24 -1.68
N MET A 79 -13.26 -5.03 -1.57
CA MET A 79 -14.04 -3.81 -1.37
C MET A 79 -14.81 -3.42 -2.63
N GLU A 80 -14.21 -3.53 -3.81
CA GLU A 80 -14.87 -3.32 -5.10
C GLU A 80 -15.94 -4.39 -5.35
N PHE A 81 -15.65 -5.65 -5.03
CA PHE A 81 -16.62 -6.74 -5.12
C PHE A 81 -17.84 -6.52 -4.21
N SER A 82 -17.63 -6.00 -2.99
CA SER A 82 -18.74 -5.59 -2.10
C SER A 82 -19.49 -4.37 -2.62
N ARG A 83 -18.82 -3.44 -3.30
CA ARG A 83 -19.45 -2.26 -3.93
C ARG A 83 -20.34 -2.67 -5.11
N LYS A 84 -19.88 -3.61 -5.96
CA LYS A 84 -20.66 -4.18 -7.08
C LYS A 84 -21.84 -5.04 -6.62
N ARG A 85 -21.81 -5.66 -5.43
CA ARG A 85 -22.95 -6.39 -4.87
C ARG A 85 -24.10 -5.52 -4.34
N ARG A 86 -23.95 -4.19 -4.21
CA ARG A 86 -25.05 -3.28 -3.83
C ARG A 86 -25.88 -2.79 -5.02
N VAL A 87 -25.49 -3.10 -6.25
CA VAL A 87 -26.23 -2.84 -7.48
C VAL A 87 -26.65 -4.15 -8.13
N ALA A 88 -27.48 -4.92 -7.42
CA ALA A 88 -28.42 -5.82 -8.07
C ALA A 88 -29.81 -5.23 -7.81
N PRO A 89 -30.59 -4.85 -8.85
CA PRO A 89 -31.98 -4.52 -8.63
C PRO A 89 -32.65 -5.76 -8.02
N ARG A 90 -33.34 -5.53 -6.91
CA ARG A 90 -34.22 -6.53 -6.31
C ARG A 90 -35.39 -6.69 -7.27
N SER A 91 -35.25 -7.56 -8.27
CA SER A 91 -36.34 -7.92 -9.17
C SER A 91 -37.47 -8.50 -8.31
N ARG A 92 -38.64 -7.86 -8.40
CA ARG A 92 -39.90 -8.33 -7.84
C ARG A 92 -40.74 -8.91 -8.96
#